data_AF-H5UZU4-F1
#
_entry.id   AF-H5UZU4-F1
#
_cell.length_a   1.000
_cell.length_b   1.000
_cell.length_c   1.000
_cell.angle_alpha   90.00
_cell.angle_beta   90.00
_cell.angle_gamma   90.00
#
_symmetry.space_group_name_H-M   'P 1'
#
loop_
_entity.id
_entity.type
_entity.pdbx_description
1 polymer ?
#
loop_
_entity_poly.entity_id
_entity_poly.type
_entity_poly.pdbx_seq_one_letter_code
_entity_poly.pdbx_strand_id
1 'polypeptide(L)'
;MPEQVSAAAIVASWLGIQADYRGIDFDVLRDKLPDKNGILFGKPGDIIGGLTLPDTPTPILQIVDNPGNPVYKLLLVIGNNDQQLRAAASRLTRGDFNVQSPFMPVDIQTIPTSKPYDAPRWIATDRPVRLVELMRQDQSLTVSGIWHEPLRVAFRAAPDLFLWDGETIPMKIGYRFPSETWIDDERSYLSMTFNGTFLRNLPVNKQGLLEMLWHKLGGDARQESANVPLEPYLIYGDNQLSLYFNIETKEAAPCSVLLNNNIKSRIDEDSWIDLSKTQHFALLPNLSYFVGASFPFTRLADFSQTVLLLPETPSESEVSTLLDLAARSGIATGMALYHNRVMFGLPSGGANLAYLNQSDVLVVSTLEQNAFNRSLLAQSPFTVNEHTFGVRKPTLWQTAQRYLEGDWTASGVDADRYFSSNEAWRGFISFRSQWDPSRIVVMAIGSNGDQISRLHTDLNLPRINAGIRGDVAIITDENGVRSFRVGQQFPSGQMPWYMMVVWYGNQHSGLLALVGLAFSLIIGLSLYSILKRRAHKRLNPQDYDRE
;
A
#
# COMPACT_ATOMS: atom_id res chain seq x y z
N MET A 1 -22.77 -3.00 -17.66
CA MET A 1 -23.21 -1.76 -16.96
C MET A 1 -22.27 -1.44 -15.79
N PRO A 2 -22.15 -0.18 -15.33
CA PRO A 2 -21.30 0.18 -14.19
C PRO A 2 -21.63 -0.61 -12.92
N GLU A 3 -22.92 -0.81 -12.61
CA GLU A 3 -23.40 -1.54 -11.43
C GLU A 3 -22.93 -3.01 -11.41
N GLN A 4 -22.91 -3.67 -12.58
CA GLN A 4 -22.40 -5.04 -12.73
C GLN A 4 -20.90 -5.11 -12.47
N VAL A 5 -20.13 -4.14 -12.98
CA VAL A 5 -18.68 -4.05 -12.73
C VAL A 5 -18.40 -3.73 -11.26
N SER A 6 -19.22 -2.91 -10.61
CA SER A 6 -19.09 -2.63 -9.18
C SER A 6 -19.31 -3.87 -8.33
N ALA A 7 -20.34 -4.67 -8.65
CA ALA A 7 -20.57 -5.96 -8.02
C ALA A 7 -19.45 -6.96 -8.31
N ALA A 8 -18.96 -7.01 -9.55
CA ALA A 8 -17.81 -7.84 -9.92
C ALA A 8 -16.54 -7.45 -9.16
N ALA A 9 -16.29 -6.16 -8.91
CA ALA A 9 -15.15 -5.69 -8.12
C ALA A 9 -15.21 -6.16 -6.65
N ILE A 10 -16.41 -6.27 -6.07
CA ILE A 10 -16.61 -6.87 -4.73
C ILE A 10 -16.20 -8.34 -4.74
N VAL A 11 -16.67 -9.10 -5.74
CA VAL A 11 -16.34 -10.52 -5.85
C VAL A 11 -14.85 -10.73 -6.16
N ALA A 12 -14.29 -9.93 -7.07
CA ALA A 12 -12.88 -9.99 -7.45
C ALA A 12 -11.95 -9.69 -6.25
N SER A 13 -12.25 -8.64 -5.49
CA SER A 13 -11.51 -8.33 -4.26
C SER A 13 -11.58 -9.43 -3.22
N TRP A 14 -12.75 -10.06 -3.03
CA TRP A 14 -12.88 -11.21 -2.15
C TRP A 14 -12.13 -12.44 -2.65
N LEU A 15 -12.22 -12.76 -3.94
CA LEU A 15 -11.46 -13.88 -4.52
C LEU A 15 -9.95 -13.64 -4.41
N GLY A 16 -9.50 -12.38 -4.53
CA GLY A 16 -8.13 -11.98 -4.21
C GLY A 16 -7.75 -12.36 -2.78
N ILE A 17 -8.58 -12.02 -1.79
CA ILE A 17 -8.34 -12.40 -0.37
C ILE A 17 -8.18 -13.92 -0.22
N GLN A 18 -9.00 -14.71 -0.92
CA GLN A 18 -8.96 -16.18 -0.85
C GLN A 18 -7.74 -16.78 -1.57
N ALA A 19 -7.33 -16.17 -2.70
CA ALA A 19 -6.16 -16.61 -3.46
C ALA A 19 -4.84 -16.29 -2.76
N ASP A 20 -4.80 -15.17 -2.04
CA ASP A 20 -3.65 -14.68 -1.28
C ASP A 20 -2.36 -14.67 -2.14
N TYR A 21 -1.30 -15.37 -1.73
CA TYR A 21 -0.03 -15.42 -2.46
C TYR A 21 -0.10 -16.13 -3.82
N ARG A 22 -1.18 -16.89 -4.10
CA ARG A 22 -1.31 -17.65 -5.37
C ARG A 22 -1.63 -16.75 -6.56
N GLY A 23 -2.13 -15.54 -6.30
CA GLY A 23 -2.63 -14.64 -7.33
C GLY A 23 -3.95 -15.10 -7.94
N ILE A 24 -4.65 -14.16 -8.57
CA ILE A 24 -5.84 -14.41 -9.36
C ILE A 24 -5.98 -13.33 -10.44
N ASP A 25 -6.32 -13.75 -11.65
CA ASP A 25 -6.65 -12.90 -12.79
C ASP A 25 -8.09 -13.13 -13.27
N PHE A 26 -8.67 -12.13 -13.92
CA PHE A 26 -10.05 -12.21 -14.43
C PHE A 26 -10.13 -11.94 -15.93
N ASP A 27 -10.53 -12.97 -16.68
CA ASP A 27 -10.92 -12.83 -18.08
C ASP A 27 -12.40 -12.37 -18.17
N VAL A 28 -12.62 -11.17 -18.71
CA VAL A 28 -13.95 -10.57 -18.80
C VAL A 28 -14.51 -10.78 -20.19
N LEU A 29 -15.68 -11.39 -20.27
CA LEU A 29 -16.39 -11.63 -21.52
C LEU A 29 -17.68 -10.81 -21.58
N ARG A 30 -17.99 -10.24 -22.74
CA ARG A 30 -19.27 -9.58 -23.02
C ARG A 30 -20.13 -10.42 -23.93
N ASP A 31 -21.36 -10.65 -23.49
CA ASP A 31 -22.37 -11.41 -24.22
C ASP A 31 -21.88 -12.77 -24.73
N LYS A 32 -20.99 -13.39 -23.96
CA LYS A 32 -20.41 -14.71 -24.22
C LYS A 32 -20.31 -15.46 -22.91
N LEU A 33 -20.41 -16.78 -23.00
CA LEU A 33 -20.17 -17.67 -21.87
C LEU A 33 -18.70 -18.12 -21.89
N PRO A 34 -18.04 -18.24 -20.73
CA PRO A 34 -16.70 -18.82 -20.68
C PRO A 34 -16.77 -20.31 -21.01
N ASP A 35 -15.70 -20.87 -21.56
CA ASP A 35 -15.60 -22.31 -21.82
C ASP A 35 -15.37 -23.15 -20.53
N LYS A 36 -15.19 -22.46 -19.40
CA LYS A 36 -14.86 -23.01 -18.07
C LYS A 36 -15.89 -22.56 -17.02
N ASN A 37 -15.51 -22.63 -15.74
CA ASN A 37 -16.31 -22.02 -14.68
C ASN A 37 -16.39 -20.50 -14.90
N GLY A 38 -17.51 -19.90 -14.54
CA GLY A 38 -17.75 -18.47 -14.77
C GLY A 38 -18.64 -17.83 -13.72
N ILE A 39 -18.57 -16.51 -13.63
CA ILE A 39 -19.48 -15.70 -12.82
C ILE A 39 -20.17 -14.71 -13.74
N LEU A 40 -21.50 -14.78 -13.80
CA LEU A 40 -22.32 -13.93 -14.65
C LEU A 40 -23.02 -12.90 -13.77
N PHE A 41 -22.92 -11.63 -14.17
CA PHE A 41 -23.59 -10.51 -13.51
C PHE A 41 -24.66 -9.96 -14.44
N GLY A 42 -25.89 -9.87 -13.97
CA GLY A 42 -26.98 -9.39 -14.81
C GLY A 42 -28.25 -9.05 -14.05
N LYS A 43 -29.21 -8.50 -14.77
CA LYS A 43 -30.55 -8.22 -14.28
C LYS A 43 -31.47 -9.41 -14.56
N PRO A 44 -32.59 -9.51 -13.81
CA PRO A 44 -33.63 -10.49 -14.12
C PRO A 44 -34.05 -10.42 -15.60
N GLY A 45 -34.05 -11.56 -16.29
CA GLY A 45 -34.43 -11.67 -17.70
C GLY A 45 -33.36 -11.27 -18.73
N ASP A 46 -32.18 -10.79 -18.32
CA ASP A 46 -31.07 -10.53 -19.26
C ASP A 46 -30.66 -11.81 -19.99
N ILE A 47 -30.21 -11.69 -21.23
CA ILE A 47 -29.64 -12.79 -22.02
C ILE A 47 -28.14 -12.55 -22.14
N ILE A 48 -27.33 -13.54 -21.75
CA ILE A 48 -25.87 -13.49 -21.84
C ILE A 48 -25.39 -14.74 -22.57
N GLY A 49 -24.83 -14.58 -23.77
CA GLY A 49 -24.28 -15.71 -24.54
C GLY A 49 -25.29 -16.83 -24.77
N GLY A 50 -26.57 -16.47 -24.96
CA GLY A 50 -27.68 -17.40 -25.18
C GLY A 50 -28.31 -18.00 -23.91
N LEU A 51 -27.77 -17.74 -22.71
CA LEU A 51 -28.39 -18.10 -21.45
C LEU A 51 -29.29 -16.97 -20.94
N THR A 52 -30.57 -17.26 -20.73
CA THR A 52 -31.51 -16.31 -20.10
C THR A 52 -31.38 -16.40 -18.58
N LEU A 53 -31.12 -15.26 -17.93
CA LEU A 53 -31.07 -15.17 -16.49
C LEU A 53 -32.49 -15.29 -15.89
N PRO A 54 -32.65 -16.04 -14.78
CA PRO A 54 -33.92 -16.18 -14.07
C PRO A 54 -34.62 -14.84 -13.85
N ASP A 55 -35.91 -14.78 -14.14
CA ASP A 55 -36.74 -13.64 -13.83
C ASP A 55 -37.20 -13.72 -12.36
N THR A 56 -36.80 -12.76 -11.55
CA THR A 56 -36.99 -12.76 -10.09
C THR A 56 -37.07 -11.32 -9.55
N PRO A 57 -37.97 -11.05 -8.59
CA PRO A 57 -38.11 -9.73 -7.98
C PRO A 57 -37.04 -9.43 -6.92
N THR A 58 -36.36 -10.46 -6.40
CA THR A 58 -35.33 -10.36 -5.35
C THR A 58 -33.95 -10.65 -5.91
N PRO A 59 -32.86 -10.11 -5.30
CA PRO A 59 -31.52 -10.53 -5.68
C PRO A 59 -31.31 -12.00 -5.34
N ILE A 60 -30.64 -12.73 -6.24
CA ILE A 60 -30.37 -14.16 -6.06
C ILE A 60 -28.93 -14.49 -6.43
N LEU A 61 -28.44 -15.56 -5.82
CA LEU A 61 -27.27 -16.32 -6.25
C LEU A 61 -27.74 -17.69 -6.74
N GLN A 62 -27.33 -18.08 -7.94
CA GLN A 62 -27.70 -19.39 -8.48
C GLN A 62 -26.53 -20.04 -9.22
N ILE A 63 -26.31 -21.33 -9.00
CA ILE A 63 -25.35 -22.13 -9.74
C ILE A 63 -26.11 -22.93 -10.79
N VAL A 64 -25.68 -22.82 -12.04
CA VAL A 64 -26.20 -23.61 -13.17
C VAL A 64 -25.08 -24.30 -13.91
N ASP A 65 -25.41 -25.35 -14.65
CA ASP A 65 -24.47 -26.00 -15.56
C ASP A 65 -24.15 -25.05 -16.71
N ASN A 66 -22.88 -25.01 -17.12
CA ASN A 66 -22.50 -24.24 -18.29
C ASN A 66 -23.10 -24.90 -19.56
N PRO A 67 -23.98 -24.20 -20.31
CA PRO A 67 -24.60 -24.73 -21.53
C PRO A 67 -23.61 -25.18 -22.60
N GLY A 68 -22.44 -24.54 -22.67
CA GLY A 68 -21.36 -24.92 -23.59
C GLY A 68 -20.62 -26.19 -23.15
N ASN A 69 -20.51 -26.43 -21.83
CA ASN A 69 -19.86 -27.61 -21.28
C ASN A 69 -20.33 -27.90 -19.82
N PRO A 70 -21.24 -28.87 -19.61
CA PRO A 70 -21.84 -29.15 -18.29
C PRO A 70 -20.87 -29.59 -17.17
N VAL A 71 -19.62 -29.93 -17.52
CA VAL A 71 -18.54 -30.21 -16.56
C VAL A 71 -18.23 -28.96 -15.72
N TYR A 72 -18.38 -27.79 -16.31
CA TYR A 72 -18.16 -26.50 -15.65
C TYR A 72 -19.46 -25.88 -15.16
N LYS A 73 -19.35 -25.02 -14.15
CA LYS A 73 -20.49 -24.35 -13.50
C LYS A 73 -20.42 -22.85 -13.69
N LEU A 74 -21.60 -22.25 -13.81
CA LEU A 74 -21.79 -20.80 -13.88
C LEU A 74 -22.48 -20.34 -12.59
N LEU A 75 -21.87 -19.39 -11.91
CA LEU A 75 -22.47 -18.67 -10.79
C LEU A 75 -23.17 -17.42 -11.33
N LEU A 76 -24.49 -17.38 -11.21
CA LEU A 76 -25.32 -16.24 -11.58
C LEU A 76 -25.46 -15.32 -10.36
N VAL A 77 -25.05 -14.06 -10.51
CA VAL A 77 -25.23 -12.98 -9.53
C VAL A 77 -26.23 -12.00 -10.11
N ILE A 78 -27.47 -12.06 -9.62
CA ILE A 78 -28.61 -11.39 -10.24
C ILE A 78 -29.18 -10.33 -9.30
N GLY A 79 -29.45 -9.14 -9.85
CA GLY A 79 -30.12 -8.05 -9.15
C GLY A 79 -30.62 -6.97 -10.11
N ASN A 80 -31.74 -6.34 -9.79
CA ASN A 80 -32.39 -5.38 -10.68
C ASN A 80 -31.70 -4.00 -10.73
N ASN A 81 -30.92 -3.68 -9.68
CA ASN A 81 -30.20 -2.42 -9.51
C ASN A 81 -28.90 -2.61 -8.71
N ASP A 82 -28.09 -1.55 -8.59
CA ASP A 82 -26.82 -1.53 -7.85
C ASP A 82 -26.94 -2.10 -6.43
N GLN A 83 -27.97 -1.71 -5.67
CA GLN A 83 -28.17 -2.16 -4.30
C GLN A 83 -28.39 -3.68 -4.22
N GLN A 84 -29.19 -4.22 -5.13
CA GLN A 84 -29.47 -5.66 -5.21
C GLN A 84 -28.25 -6.46 -5.68
N LEU A 85 -27.55 -5.99 -6.72
CA LEU A 85 -26.32 -6.63 -7.20
C LEU A 85 -25.22 -6.63 -6.13
N ARG A 86 -25.07 -5.51 -5.41
CA ARG A 86 -24.14 -5.40 -4.27
C ARG A 86 -24.52 -6.33 -3.12
N ALA A 87 -25.81 -6.42 -2.79
CA ALA A 87 -26.28 -7.37 -1.78
C ALA A 87 -25.90 -8.82 -2.18
N ALA A 88 -26.19 -9.23 -3.42
CA ALA A 88 -25.84 -10.55 -3.93
C ALA A 88 -24.33 -10.81 -3.92
N ALA A 89 -23.52 -9.86 -4.41
CA ALA A 89 -22.06 -9.96 -4.40
C ALA A 89 -21.48 -10.01 -2.98
N SER A 90 -21.97 -9.17 -2.06
CA SER A 90 -21.51 -9.17 -0.67
C SER A 90 -21.94 -10.41 0.11
N ARG A 91 -23.01 -11.11 -0.31
CA ARG A 91 -23.38 -12.39 0.30
C ARG A 91 -22.30 -13.45 0.07
N LEU A 92 -21.66 -13.46 -1.11
CA LEU A 92 -20.54 -14.35 -1.47
C LEU A 92 -19.35 -14.25 -0.51
N THR A 93 -19.13 -13.07 0.07
CA THR A 93 -17.93 -12.81 0.86
C THR A 93 -18.05 -13.23 2.33
N ARG A 94 -19.28 -13.40 2.83
CA ARG A 94 -19.57 -13.59 4.27
C ARG A 94 -19.54 -15.05 4.74
N GLY A 95 -19.31 -16.02 3.84
CA GLY A 95 -19.34 -17.44 4.19
C GLY A 95 -20.77 -17.97 4.41
N ASP A 96 -20.88 -19.19 4.92
CA ASP A 96 -22.16 -19.87 5.22
C ASP A 96 -23.07 -20.13 4.01
N PHE A 97 -22.50 -20.74 2.97
CA PHE A 97 -23.26 -21.30 1.87
C PHE A 97 -23.77 -22.69 2.23
N ASN A 98 -25.06 -22.93 2.04
CA ASN A 98 -25.56 -24.31 1.98
C ASN A 98 -25.05 -24.92 0.67
N VAL A 99 -23.95 -25.67 0.74
CA VAL A 99 -23.27 -26.30 -0.41
C VAL A 99 -24.22 -27.20 -1.23
N GLN A 100 -25.33 -27.64 -0.64
CA GLN A 100 -26.31 -28.51 -1.29
C GLN A 100 -27.41 -27.73 -2.04
N SER A 101 -27.52 -26.41 -1.89
CA SER A 101 -28.54 -25.61 -2.59
C SER A 101 -27.91 -24.85 -3.77
N PRO A 102 -28.27 -25.18 -5.02
CA PRO A 102 -27.82 -24.42 -6.18
C PRO A 102 -28.53 -23.06 -6.31
N PHE A 103 -29.49 -22.74 -5.45
CA PHE A 103 -30.26 -21.49 -5.47
C PHE A 103 -30.28 -20.85 -4.09
N MET A 104 -30.09 -19.54 -4.01
CA MET A 104 -30.12 -18.77 -2.77
C MET A 104 -30.70 -17.38 -3.02
N PRO A 105 -31.89 -17.06 -2.45
CA PRO A 105 -32.35 -15.68 -2.39
C PRO A 105 -31.49 -14.89 -1.39
N VAL A 106 -31.28 -13.60 -1.67
CA VAL A 106 -30.43 -12.74 -0.86
C VAL A 106 -31.25 -11.61 -0.25
N ASP A 107 -31.13 -11.43 1.06
CA ASP A 107 -31.69 -10.27 1.73
C ASP A 107 -30.80 -9.05 1.52
N ILE A 108 -31.43 -7.90 1.26
CA ILE A 108 -30.72 -6.63 1.20
C ILE A 108 -30.38 -6.21 2.63
N GLN A 109 -29.09 -6.18 2.95
CA GLN A 109 -28.58 -5.78 4.26
C GLN A 109 -27.68 -4.56 4.14
N THR A 110 -27.72 -3.70 5.14
CA THR A 110 -26.78 -2.58 5.25
C THR A 110 -25.39 -3.12 5.55
N ILE A 111 -24.41 -2.76 4.72
CA ILE A 111 -23.01 -3.11 4.93
C ILE A 111 -22.37 -1.98 5.76
N PRO A 112 -21.69 -2.26 6.88
CA PRO A 112 -21.02 -1.22 7.65
C PRO A 112 -19.89 -0.59 6.83
N THR A 113 -19.77 0.73 6.91
CA THR A 113 -18.68 1.47 6.26
C THR A 113 -17.39 1.35 7.06
N SER A 114 -16.28 1.20 6.36
CA SER A 114 -14.92 1.15 6.91
C SER A 114 -14.56 2.47 7.61
N LYS A 115 -13.73 2.36 8.65
CA LYS A 115 -13.04 3.47 9.31
C LYS A 115 -11.62 3.60 8.75
N PRO A 116 -10.99 4.78 8.87
CA PRO A 116 -9.60 4.94 8.46
C PRO A 116 -8.70 3.89 9.12
N TYR A 117 -7.89 3.19 8.33
CA TYR A 117 -6.88 2.20 8.77
C TYR A 117 -7.45 0.97 9.49
N ASP A 118 -8.71 0.59 9.22
CA ASP A 118 -9.35 -0.59 9.81
C ASP A 118 -9.19 -1.89 9.00
N ALA A 119 -8.26 -1.90 8.03
CA ALA A 119 -7.99 -3.05 7.17
C ALA A 119 -7.59 -4.29 8.01
N PRO A 120 -8.30 -5.43 7.91
CA PRO A 120 -8.03 -6.61 8.74
C PRO A 120 -6.62 -7.19 8.65
N ARG A 121 -5.92 -7.03 7.51
CA ARG A 121 -4.55 -7.52 7.32
C ARG A 121 -3.48 -6.52 7.75
N TRP A 122 -3.84 -5.29 8.07
CA TRP A 122 -2.88 -4.30 8.57
C TRP A 122 -2.69 -4.48 10.08
N ILE A 123 -1.44 -4.36 10.51
CA ILE A 123 -1.10 -4.31 11.92
C ILE A 123 -1.74 -3.07 12.55
N ALA A 124 -2.31 -3.26 13.74
CA ALA A 124 -2.94 -2.18 14.46
C ALA A 124 -1.90 -1.12 14.87
N THR A 125 -2.27 0.15 14.75
CA THR A 125 -1.43 1.33 15.08
C THR A 125 -1.98 2.12 16.26
N ASP A 126 -2.92 1.55 17.02
CA ASP A 126 -3.51 2.16 18.22
C ASP A 126 -3.02 1.52 19.53
N ARG A 127 -2.33 0.38 19.45
CA ARG A 127 -1.81 -0.39 20.60
C ARG A 127 -0.60 -1.25 20.22
N PRO A 128 0.15 -1.75 21.22
CA PRO A 128 1.05 -2.87 21.03
C PRO A 128 0.32 -4.11 20.52
N VAL A 129 0.90 -4.78 19.52
CA VAL A 129 0.38 -6.00 18.91
C VAL A 129 1.29 -7.16 19.26
N ARG A 130 0.71 -8.23 19.85
CA ARG A 130 1.47 -9.43 20.19
C ARG A 130 1.83 -10.20 18.93
N LEU A 131 3.01 -10.81 18.89
CA LEU A 131 3.46 -11.58 17.73
C LEU A 131 2.52 -12.75 17.43
N VAL A 132 1.92 -13.36 18.46
CA VAL A 132 0.92 -14.44 18.30
C VAL A 132 -0.34 -13.99 17.55
N GLU A 133 -0.71 -12.70 17.60
CA GLU A 133 -1.84 -12.13 16.86
C GLU A 133 -1.55 -12.03 15.35
N LEU A 134 -0.27 -12.00 14.97
CA LEU A 134 0.20 -11.88 13.58
C LEU A 134 0.49 -13.24 12.93
N MET A 135 0.39 -14.32 13.70
CA MET A 135 0.68 -15.66 13.20
C MET A 135 -0.49 -16.25 12.43
N ARG A 136 -0.16 -17.06 11.43
CA ARG A 136 -1.15 -17.91 10.79
C ARG A 136 -1.60 -19.01 11.76
N GLN A 137 -2.82 -19.49 11.56
CA GLN A 137 -3.43 -20.55 12.40
C GLN A 137 -2.63 -21.86 12.40
N ASP A 138 -1.82 -22.12 11.37
CA ASP A 138 -1.00 -23.32 11.24
C ASP A 138 0.45 -23.14 11.72
N GLN A 139 0.82 -21.95 12.20
CA GLN A 139 2.15 -21.69 12.74
C GLN A 139 2.19 -21.86 14.26
N SER A 140 3.39 -22.11 14.81
CA SER A 140 3.63 -22.20 16.25
C SER A 140 4.82 -21.34 16.65
N LEU A 141 4.78 -20.68 17.81
CA LEU A 141 5.92 -19.98 18.41
C LEU A 141 6.96 -20.94 19.01
N THR A 142 6.81 -22.25 18.81
CA THR A 142 7.71 -23.27 19.33
C THR A 142 8.32 -24.04 18.17
N VAL A 143 9.64 -24.19 18.19
CA VAL A 143 10.40 -25.05 17.27
C VAL A 143 11.03 -26.20 18.04
N SER A 144 11.24 -27.32 17.37
CA SER A 144 11.80 -28.53 17.98
C SER A 144 13.09 -28.94 17.28
N GLY A 145 14.02 -29.48 18.04
CA GLY A 145 15.34 -29.90 17.55
C GLY A 145 16.36 -28.77 17.43
N ILE A 146 17.59 -29.15 17.10
CA ILE A 146 18.72 -28.22 16.87
C ILE A 146 18.60 -27.58 15.48
N TRP A 147 18.20 -28.38 14.48
CA TRP A 147 18.00 -27.94 13.11
C TRP A 147 16.51 -27.75 12.86
N HIS A 148 16.11 -26.52 12.57
CA HIS A 148 14.71 -26.18 12.30
C HIS A 148 14.62 -25.03 11.30
N GLU A 149 13.44 -24.82 10.70
CA GLU A 149 13.21 -23.63 9.89
C GLU A 149 13.05 -22.39 10.78
N PRO A 150 13.48 -21.20 10.32
CA PRO A 150 13.23 -19.96 11.06
C PRO A 150 11.73 -19.74 11.29
N LEU A 151 11.37 -19.29 12.49
CA LEU A 151 10.02 -18.80 12.78
C LEU A 151 9.81 -17.49 12.04
N ARG A 152 8.83 -17.45 11.13
CA ARG A 152 8.54 -16.29 10.29
C ARG A 152 7.20 -15.69 10.70
N VAL A 153 7.24 -14.48 11.24
CA VAL A 153 6.05 -13.68 11.54
C VAL A 153 5.95 -12.60 10.47
N ALA A 154 4.92 -12.70 9.63
CA ALA A 154 4.68 -11.74 8.56
C ALA A 154 3.49 -10.83 8.94
N PHE A 155 3.60 -9.55 8.63
CA PHE A 155 2.52 -8.60 8.85
C PHE A 155 2.59 -7.47 7.84
N ARG A 156 1.46 -6.79 7.63
CA ARG A 156 1.38 -5.62 6.76
C ARG A 156 1.20 -4.36 7.57
N ALA A 157 1.68 -3.26 7.05
CA ALA A 157 1.50 -1.95 7.64
C ALA A 157 0.93 -0.97 6.61
N ALA A 158 0.24 0.06 7.07
CA ALA A 158 -0.17 1.14 6.20
C ALA A 158 1.07 1.79 5.55
N PRO A 159 1.07 2.11 4.25
CA PRO A 159 2.26 2.70 3.61
C PRO A 159 2.60 4.13 4.06
N ASP A 160 1.68 4.80 4.75
CA ASP A 160 1.82 6.18 5.21
C ASP A 160 2.29 6.29 6.67
N LEU A 161 2.84 5.23 7.26
CA LEU A 161 3.43 5.31 8.59
C LEU A 161 4.70 6.16 8.56
N PHE A 162 4.66 7.25 9.31
CA PHE A 162 5.74 8.20 9.48
C PHE A 162 6.21 8.18 10.94
N LEU A 163 7.53 8.16 11.12
CA LEU A 163 8.19 8.36 12.40
C LEU A 163 9.35 9.35 12.19
N TRP A 164 9.65 10.17 13.20
CA TRP A 164 10.73 11.15 13.08
C TRP A 164 12.10 10.49 13.22
N ASP A 165 13.12 11.04 12.56
CA ASP A 165 14.48 10.51 12.61
C ASP A 165 15.01 10.49 14.06
N GLY A 166 15.47 9.32 14.51
CA GLY A 166 15.95 9.09 15.88
C GLY A 166 14.92 8.52 16.85
N GLU A 167 13.64 8.47 16.47
CA GLU A 167 12.66 7.62 17.14
C GLU A 167 12.76 6.18 16.62
N THR A 168 12.37 5.21 17.45
CA THR A 168 12.41 3.79 17.08
C THR A 168 11.08 3.13 17.42
N ILE A 169 10.73 2.10 16.68
CA ILE A 169 9.55 1.28 16.92
C ILE A 169 9.94 0.24 17.98
N PRO A 170 9.38 0.29 19.19
CA PRO A 170 9.75 -0.66 20.22
C PRO A 170 9.18 -2.04 19.90
N MET A 171 10.02 -3.05 20.11
CA MET A 171 9.63 -4.46 20.04
C MET A 171 10.19 -5.18 21.27
N LYS A 172 9.38 -6.02 21.90
CA LYS A 172 9.78 -6.91 22.99
C LYS A 172 9.73 -8.34 22.48
N ILE A 173 10.83 -9.07 22.65
CA ILE A 173 10.91 -10.50 22.37
C ILE A 173 11.16 -11.25 23.67
N GLY A 174 10.18 -12.02 24.12
CA GLY A 174 10.37 -13.06 25.12
C GLY A 174 10.79 -14.36 24.44
N TYR A 175 11.82 -15.04 24.95
CA TYR A 175 12.34 -16.26 24.33
C TYR A 175 12.91 -17.22 25.37
N ARG A 176 12.84 -18.51 25.06
CA ARG A 176 13.36 -19.59 25.90
C ARG A 176 14.12 -20.60 25.07
N PHE A 177 15.32 -20.90 25.54
CA PHE A 177 16.15 -22.00 25.05
C PHE A 177 15.91 -23.26 25.88
N PRO A 178 16.11 -24.45 25.31
CA PRO A 178 16.18 -25.68 26.08
C PRO A 178 17.29 -25.61 27.15
N SER A 179 17.04 -26.29 28.27
CA SER A 179 17.96 -26.33 29.41
C SER A 179 18.63 -27.70 29.48
N GLU A 180 19.60 -27.92 28.59
CA GLU A 180 20.32 -29.19 28.47
C GLU A 180 21.82 -28.99 28.71
N THR A 181 22.47 -29.91 29.41
CA THR A 181 23.87 -29.75 29.84
C THR A 181 24.89 -29.80 28.70
N TRP A 182 24.52 -30.42 27.58
CA TRP A 182 25.34 -30.56 26.38
C TRP A 182 25.27 -29.33 25.43
N ILE A 183 24.35 -28.40 25.67
CA ILE A 183 24.26 -27.14 24.93
C ILE A 183 25.36 -26.19 25.38
N ASP A 184 26.01 -25.55 24.42
CA ASP A 184 26.94 -24.45 24.65
C ASP A 184 26.15 -23.14 24.71
N ASP A 185 25.76 -22.74 25.92
CA ASP A 185 25.00 -21.50 26.16
C ASP A 185 25.79 -20.24 25.76
N GLU A 186 27.13 -20.29 25.68
CA GLU A 186 27.96 -19.13 25.29
C GLU A 186 27.98 -18.93 23.77
N ARG A 187 27.89 -20.03 23.00
CA ARG A 187 27.87 -20.00 21.53
C ARG A 187 26.46 -20.06 20.93
N SER A 188 25.46 -20.40 21.73
CA SER A 188 24.06 -20.42 21.31
C SER A 188 23.42 -19.03 21.37
N TYR A 189 22.54 -18.72 20.41
CA TYR A 189 21.85 -17.43 20.34
C TYR A 189 20.59 -17.48 19.47
N LEU A 190 19.70 -16.51 19.67
CA LEU A 190 18.51 -16.31 18.84
C LEU A 190 18.85 -15.22 17.83
N SER A 191 18.98 -15.63 16.57
CA SER A 191 19.24 -14.72 15.47
C SER A 191 17.94 -14.08 14.99
N MET A 192 17.96 -12.75 14.89
CA MET A 192 16.82 -11.96 14.44
C MET A 192 17.14 -11.25 13.14
N THR A 193 16.29 -11.46 12.14
CA THR A 193 16.36 -10.77 10.84
C THR A 193 15.00 -10.16 10.54
N PHE A 194 14.97 -8.94 10.03
CA PHE A 194 13.74 -8.24 9.67
C PHE A 194 13.84 -7.73 8.23
N ASN A 195 12.91 -8.14 7.37
CA ASN A 195 12.90 -7.83 5.94
C ASN A 195 14.24 -8.15 5.24
N GLY A 196 14.91 -9.24 5.67
CA GLY A 196 16.21 -9.67 5.15
C GLY A 196 17.42 -8.93 5.77
N THR A 197 17.19 -7.89 6.56
CA THR A 197 18.24 -7.15 7.27
C THR A 197 18.49 -7.77 8.65
N PHE A 198 19.75 -8.09 8.94
CA PHE A 198 20.14 -8.59 10.25
C PHE A 198 19.92 -7.50 11.32
N LEU A 199 19.22 -7.86 12.39
CA LEU A 199 18.99 -6.96 13.53
C LEU A 199 20.01 -7.20 14.63
N ARG A 200 19.93 -8.37 15.27
CA ARG A 200 20.74 -8.71 16.45
C ARG A 200 20.69 -10.21 16.75
N ASN A 201 21.72 -10.69 17.45
CA ASN A 201 21.71 -11.99 18.13
C ASN A 201 21.39 -11.79 19.62
N LEU A 202 20.38 -12.48 20.12
CA LEU A 202 20.03 -12.48 21.54
C LEU A 202 20.66 -13.70 22.24
N PRO A 203 21.47 -13.51 23.30
CA PRO A 203 22.22 -14.60 23.94
C PRO A 203 21.32 -15.46 24.84
N VAL A 204 21.75 -16.70 25.14
CA VAL A 204 21.03 -17.55 26.11
C VAL A 204 21.08 -16.99 27.54
N ASN A 205 22.24 -16.44 27.92
CA ASN A 205 22.50 -15.92 29.26
C ASN A 205 22.73 -14.41 29.26
N LYS A 206 22.41 -13.76 30.37
CA LYS A 206 22.70 -12.35 30.65
C LYS A 206 24.20 -12.08 30.52
N GLN A 207 24.52 -11.00 29.82
CA GLN A 207 25.90 -10.56 29.61
C GLN A 207 26.24 -9.44 30.59
N GLY A 208 27.34 -9.57 31.33
CA GLY A 208 27.80 -8.59 32.30
C GLY A 208 28.72 -9.19 33.36
N LEU A 209 29.67 -8.43 33.90
CA LEU A 209 30.65 -8.93 34.88
C LEU A 209 29.97 -9.44 36.17
N LEU A 210 28.93 -8.75 36.63
CA LEU A 210 28.18 -9.10 37.83
C LEU A 210 27.31 -10.34 37.60
N GLU A 211 26.64 -10.42 36.45
CA GLU A 211 25.77 -11.54 36.06
C GLU A 211 26.58 -12.81 35.81
N MET A 212 27.76 -12.71 35.18
CA MET A 212 28.68 -13.82 35.04
C MET A 212 29.17 -14.34 36.39
N LEU A 213 29.46 -13.45 37.34
CA LEU A 213 29.87 -13.83 38.69
C LEU A 213 28.70 -14.50 39.45
N TRP A 214 27.49 -13.96 39.33
CA TRP A 214 26.26 -14.54 39.90
C TRP A 214 25.98 -15.94 39.33
N HIS A 215 26.16 -16.13 38.03
CA HIS A 215 26.01 -17.42 37.38
C HIS A 215 27.03 -18.45 37.87
N LYS A 216 28.30 -18.05 38.01
CA LYS A 216 29.35 -18.91 38.60
C LYS A 216 29.08 -19.29 40.06
N LEU A 217 28.31 -18.47 40.79
CA LEU A 217 27.86 -18.74 42.15
C LEU A 217 26.57 -19.59 42.21
N GLY A 218 26.07 -20.08 41.07
CA GLY A 218 24.89 -20.94 40.99
C GLY A 218 23.56 -20.19 40.84
N GLY A 219 23.59 -18.88 40.60
CA GLY A 219 22.41 -18.07 40.33
C GLY A 219 21.87 -18.25 38.92
N ASP A 220 20.55 -18.11 38.75
CA ASP A 220 19.93 -18.09 37.43
C ASP A 220 20.30 -16.79 36.69
N ALA A 221 20.96 -16.96 35.54
CA ALA A 221 21.41 -15.88 34.68
C ALA A 221 20.79 -15.95 33.29
N ARG A 222 19.71 -16.71 33.09
CA ARG A 222 19.04 -16.82 31.78
C ARG A 222 18.49 -15.45 31.36
N GLN A 223 18.71 -15.10 30.08
CA GLN A 223 18.09 -13.94 29.45
C GLN A 223 16.82 -14.44 28.74
N GLU A 224 15.65 -14.15 29.31
CA GLU A 224 14.38 -14.62 28.73
C GLU A 224 13.60 -13.53 27.98
N SER A 225 14.06 -12.27 27.99
CA SER A 225 13.38 -11.16 27.33
C SER A 225 14.38 -10.13 26.83
N ALA A 226 14.13 -9.53 25.67
CA ALA A 226 14.93 -8.41 25.14
C ALA A 226 14.04 -7.34 24.51
N ASN A 227 14.41 -6.07 24.69
CA ASN A 227 13.84 -4.96 23.96
C ASN A 227 14.73 -4.69 22.73
N VAL A 228 14.12 -4.66 21.56
CA VAL A 228 14.78 -4.47 20.28
C VAL A 228 14.16 -3.24 19.61
N PRO A 229 14.86 -2.10 19.59
CA PRO A 229 14.38 -0.94 18.84
C PRO A 229 14.50 -1.23 17.34
N LEU A 230 13.41 -1.03 16.60
CA LEU A 230 13.39 -1.14 15.15
C LEU A 230 13.49 0.26 14.54
N GLU A 231 14.38 0.39 13.57
CA GLU A 231 14.52 1.61 12.79
C GLU A 231 13.32 1.81 11.86
N PRO A 232 12.75 3.02 11.75
CA PRO A 232 11.53 3.26 10.96
C PRO A 232 11.66 2.88 9.48
N TYR A 233 12.83 3.10 8.89
CA TYR A 233 13.09 2.80 7.47
C TYR A 233 13.04 1.31 7.12
N LEU A 234 13.00 0.42 8.12
CA LEU A 234 12.86 -1.01 7.94
C LEU A 234 11.40 -1.44 7.75
N ILE A 235 10.41 -0.64 8.15
CA ILE A 235 8.99 -0.96 7.98
C ILE A 235 8.54 -0.61 6.57
N TYR A 236 8.01 -1.62 5.86
CA TYR A 236 7.43 -1.50 4.53
C TYR A 236 5.93 -1.88 4.55
N GLY A 237 5.28 -1.87 3.39
CA GLY A 237 3.88 -2.34 3.27
C GLY A 237 3.72 -3.82 3.62
N ASP A 238 4.71 -4.64 3.26
CA ASP A 238 4.84 -6.06 3.64
C ASP A 238 6.10 -6.24 4.50
N ASN A 239 5.95 -6.83 5.68
CA ASN A 239 7.03 -7.05 6.63
C ASN A 239 7.14 -8.52 7.04
N GLN A 240 8.36 -8.97 7.28
CA GLN A 240 8.66 -10.30 7.79
C GLN A 240 9.76 -10.24 8.85
N LEU A 241 9.41 -10.60 10.08
CA LEU A 241 10.34 -10.91 11.15
C LEU A 241 10.69 -12.40 11.09
N SER A 242 11.99 -12.71 11.04
CA SER A 242 12.52 -14.07 11.05
C SER A 242 13.35 -14.30 12.30
N LEU A 243 13.00 -15.33 13.06
CA LEU A 243 13.58 -15.70 14.35
C LEU A 243 14.15 -17.11 14.25
N TYR A 244 15.46 -17.26 14.44
CA TYR A 244 16.14 -18.55 14.32
C TYR A 244 16.96 -18.85 15.56
N PHE A 245 16.70 -19.97 16.24
CA PHE A 245 17.49 -20.40 17.40
C PHE A 245 18.72 -21.16 16.91
N ASN A 246 19.89 -20.51 16.92
CA ASN A 246 21.16 -21.17 16.67
C ASN A 246 21.61 -21.87 17.96
N ILE A 247 21.43 -23.18 18.03
CA ILE A 247 21.85 -24.00 19.18
C ILE A 247 23.17 -24.69 18.82
N GLU A 248 24.22 -24.33 19.54
CA GLU A 248 25.54 -24.96 19.41
C GLU A 248 25.75 -25.99 20.51
N THR A 249 26.41 -27.09 20.17
CA THR A 249 26.76 -28.15 21.13
C THR A 249 28.17 -27.96 21.67
N LYS A 250 28.40 -28.32 22.93
CA LYS A 250 29.76 -28.43 23.49
C LYS A 250 30.55 -29.49 22.72
N GLU A 251 31.88 -29.32 22.64
CA GLU A 251 32.76 -30.25 21.91
C GLU A 251 32.67 -31.71 22.42
N ALA A 252 32.33 -31.91 23.69
CA ALA A 252 32.17 -33.23 24.31
C ALA A 252 30.76 -33.84 24.16
N ALA A 253 29.85 -33.20 23.41
CA ALA A 253 28.48 -33.67 23.27
C ALA A 253 28.40 -34.97 22.44
N PRO A 254 27.59 -35.98 22.84
CA PRO A 254 27.43 -37.21 22.07
C PRO A 254 26.80 -36.95 20.70
N CYS A 255 27.25 -37.62 19.63
CA CYS A 255 26.65 -37.45 18.30
C CYS A 255 25.14 -37.73 18.24
N SER A 256 24.61 -38.55 19.16
CA SER A 256 23.16 -38.82 19.27
C SER A 256 22.33 -37.58 19.62
N VAL A 257 22.92 -36.56 20.25
CA VAL A 257 22.20 -35.33 20.59
C VAL A 257 21.94 -34.44 19.37
N LEU A 258 22.75 -34.58 18.31
CA LEU A 258 22.58 -33.82 17.06
C LEU A 258 21.28 -34.20 16.30
N LEU A 259 20.75 -35.38 16.59
CA LEU A 259 19.49 -35.89 16.03
C LEU A 259 18.32 -35.80 17.02
N ASN A 260 18.52 -35.13 18.16
CA ASN A 260 17.51 -35.03 19.20
C ASN A 260 16.43 -34.01 18.83
N ASN A 261 15.25 -34.50 18.48
CA ASN A 261 14.07 -33.67 18.18
C ASN A 261 13.16 -33.42 19.40
N ASN A 262 13.56 -33.86 20.59
CA ASN A 262 12.76 -33.72 21.82
C ASN A 262 13.03 -32.43 22.59
N ILE A 263 14.03 -31.63 22.19
CA ILE A 263 14.24 -30.29 22.72
C ILE A 263 13.29 -29.30 22.04
N LYS A 264 12.89 -28.25 22.77
CA LYS A 264 12.02 -27.20 22.26
C LYS A 264 12.58 -25.83 22.60
N SER A 265 12.58 -24.95 21.61
CA SER A 265 12.82 -23.53 21.79
C SER A 265 11.53 -22.78 21.54
N ARG A 266 11.27 -21.72 22.32
CA ARG A 266 10.00 -21.01 22.28
C ARG A 266 10.20 -19.50 22.27
N ILE A 267 9.37 -18.80 21.50
CA ILE A 267 9.10 -17.38 21.65
C ILE A 267 7.86 -17.23 22.54
N ASP A 268 7.93 -16.39 23.57
CA ASP A 268 6.82 -16.20 24.49
C ASP A 268 5.70 -15.38 23.85
N GLU A 269 4.45 -15.73 24.20
CA GLU A 269 3.23 -15.10 23.64
C GLU A 269 3.06 -13.63 24.04
N ASP A 270 3.81 -13.17 25.06
CA ASP A 270 3.86 -11.76 25.47
C ASP A 270 4.86 -10.93 24.67
N SER A 271 5.51 -11.52 23.65
CA SER A 271 6.31 -10.79 22.67
C SER A 271 5.42 -9.89 21.81
N TRP A 272 5.83 -8.64 21.59
CA TRP A 272 5.02 -7.65 20.88
C TRP A 272 5.86 -6.66 20.08
N ILE A 273 5.21 -6.01 19.11
CA ILE A 273 5.69 -4.84 18.37
C ILE A 273 4.67 -3.71 18.54
N ASP A 274 5.13 -2.48 18.69
CA ASP A 274 4.24 -1.34 18.98
C ASP A 274 4.46 -0.19 17.98
N LEU A 275 3.49 -0.04 17.09
CA LEU A 275 3.46 1.05 16.10
C LEU A 275 2.58 2.22 16.58
N SER A 276 2.10 2.23 17.83
CA SER A 276 1.14 3.22 18.33
C SER A 276 1.65 4.66 18.37
N LYS A 277 2.97 4.85 18.28
CA LYS A 277 3.61 6.18 18.23
C LYS A 277 3.81 6.70 16.81
N THR A 278 3.63 5.86 15.81
CA THR A 278 3.72 6.27 14.40
C THR A 278 2.58 7.22 14.05
N GLN A 279 2.83 8.12 13.10
CA GLN A 279 1.85 9.05 12.57
C GLN A 279 1.47 8.64 11.16
N HIS A 280 0.21 8.84 10.75
CA HIS A 280 -0.20 8.60 9.38
C HIS A 280 0.04 9.84 8.54
N PHE A 281 1.16 9.90 7.83
CA PHE A 281 1.55 11.02 6.97
C PHE A 281 2.34 10.56 5.76
N ALA A 282 1.91 11.01 4.58
CA ALA A 282 2.52 10.66 3.31
C ALA A 282 2.58 11.86 2.36
N LEU A 283 3.59 11.85 1.48
CA LEU A 283 3.60 12.68 0.28
C LEU A 283 2.96 11.93 -0.88
N LEU A 284 1.96 12.54 -1.49
CA LEU A 284 1.25 12.02 -2.66
C LEU A 284 1.43 12.98 -3.85
N PRO A 285 1.51 12.52 -5.10
CA PRO A 285 1.43 11.12 -5.55
C PRO A 285 2.67 10.28 -5.21
N ASN A 286 2.43 9.00 -4.92
CA ASN A 286 3.48 8.00 -4.78
C ASN A 286 2.97 6.61 -5.23
N LEU A 287 3.39 6.18 -6.42
CA LEU A 287 2.98 4.93 -7.02
C LEU A 287 3.47 3.70 -6.26
N SER A 288 4.55 3.78 -5.48
CA SER A 288 4.99 2.65 -4.67
C SER A 288 3.97 2.29 -3.58
N TYR A 289 3.25 3.28 -3.05
CA TYR A 289 2.15 3.06 -2.10
C TYR A 289 0.94 2.41 -2.77
N PHE A 290 0.67 2.80 -4.02
CA PHE A 290 -0.40 2.21 -4.82
C PHE A 290 -0.13 0.75 -5.17
N VAL A 291 1.03 0.40 -5.74
CA VAL A 291 1.28 -0.99 -6.15
C VAL A 291 1.54 -1.96 -4.99
N GLY A 292 2.00 -1.42 -3.85
CA GLY A 292 2.26 -2.18 -2.63
C GLY A 292 1.00 -2.48 -1.81
N ALA A 293 0.10 -1.50 -1.65
CA ALA A 293 -1.09 -1.68 -0.80
C ALA A 293 -2.35 -0.96 -1.30
N SER A 294 -2.42 -0.58 -2.58
CA SER A 294 -3.52 0.20 -3.17
C SER A 294 -3.82 1.50 -2.41
N PHE A 295 -2.81 2.09 -1.77
CA PHE A 295 -2.95 3.33 -1.00
C PHE A 295 -2.88 4.54 -1.96
N PRO A 296 -3.68 5.62 -1.76
CA PRO A 296 -4.52 5.92 -0.58
C PRO A 296 -5.94 5.35 -0.62
N PHE A 297 -6.34 4.64 -1.68
CA PHE A 297 -7.70 4.08 -1.79
C PHE A 297 -8.05 3.14 -0.64
N THR A 298 -7.06 2.39 -0.16
CA THR A 298 -7.17 1.46 0.99
C THR A 298 -7.10 2.12 2.36
N ARG A 299 -6.97 3.45 2.45
CA ARG A 299 -7.14 4.16 3.74
C ARG A 299 -8.49 3.82 4.36
N LEU A 300 -9.54 3.68 3.53
CA LEU A 300 -10.79 3.02 3.88
C LEU A 300 -10.82 1.69 3.14
N ALA A 301 -10.73 0.59 3.87
CA ALA A 301 -10.49 -0.74 3.30
C ALA A 301 -11.61 -1.24 2.38
N ASP A 302 -12.81 -0.65 2.48
CA ASP A 302 -14.00 -0.98 1.70
C ASP A 302 -14.20 -0.10 0.44
N PHE A 303 -13.28 0.83 0.16
CA PHE A 303 -13.34 1.79 -0.96
C PHE A 303 -14.53 2.77 -0.91
N SER A 304 -15.09 3.04 0.27
CA SER A 304 -16.21 3.97 0.46
C SER A 304 -15.93 5.43 0.07
N GLN A 305 -14.66 5.81 -0.08
CA GLN A 305 -14.21 7.09 -0.60
C GLN A 305 -13.42 6.96 -1.91
N THR A 306 -13.82 6.01 -2.77
CA THR A 306 -13.11 5.74 -4.01
C THR A 306 -14.07 5.55 -5.18
N VAL A 307 -13.74 6.22 -6.29
CA VAL A 307 -14.37 5.98 -7.58
C VAL A 307 -13.46 5.14 -8.44
N LEU A 308 -14.00 4.03 -8.96
CA LEU A 308 -13.39 3.23 -9.99
C LEU A 308 -13.92 3.73 -11.34
N LEU A 309 -13.08 4.45 -12.10
CA LEU A 309 -13.49 5.15 -13.30
C LEU A 309 -12.99 4.42 -14.55
N LEU A 310 -13.92 4.19 -15.47
CA LEU A 310 -13.64 3.61 -16.79
C LEU A 310 -14.10 4.58 -17.89
N PRO A 311 -13.62 4.42 -19.13
CA PRO A 311 -14.17 5.07 -20.30
C PRO A 311 -15.68 4.82 -20.45
N GLU A 312 -16.36 5.61 -21.28
CA GLU A 312 -17.80 5.48 -21.50
C GLU A 312 -18.17 4.11 -22.09
N THR A 313 -17.34 3.62 -23.01
CA THR A 313 -17.40 2.28 -23.58
C THR A 313 -16.07 1.58 -23.31
N PRO A 314 -15.88 1.01 -22.10
CA PRO A 314 -14.62 0.35 -21.80
C PRO A 314 -14.44 -0.88 -22.70
N SER A 315 -13.24 -1.40 -22.87
CA SER A 315 -12.98 -2.71 -23.47
C SER A 315 -13.11 -3.84 -22.44
N GLU A 316 -13.05 -5.10 -22.87
CA GLU A 316 -12.94 -6.25 -21.95
C GLU A 316 -11.64 -6.18 -21.13
N SER A 317 -10.51 -5.87 -21.77
CA SER A 317 -9.20 -5.75 -21.12
C SER A 317 -9.15 -4.65 -20.04
N GLU A 318 -9.85 -3.52 -20.25
CA GLU A 318 -9.94 -2.45 -19.25
C GLU A 318 -10.75 -2.87 -18.02
N VAL A 319 -11.85 -3.62 -18.22
CA VAL A 319 -12.64 -4.16 -17.10
C VAL A 319 -11.86 -5.25 -16.37
N SER A 320 -11.22 -6.19 -17.09
CA SER A 320 -10.34 -7.21 -16.52
C SER A 320 -9.26 -6.59 -15.63
N THR A 321 -8.53 -5.61 -16.16
CA THR A 321 -7.46 -4.92 -15.41
C THR A 321 -8.02 -4.26 -14.14
N LEU A 322 -9.20 -3.65 -14.19
CA LEU A 322 -9.83 -3.06 -13.01
C LEU A 322 -10.20 -4.12 -11.96
N LEU A 323 -10.68 -5.29 -12.38
CA LEU A 323 -10.98 -6.40 -11.48
C LEU A 323 -9.69 -7.01 -10.87
N ASP A 324 -8.60 -7.09 -11.64
CA ASP A 324 -7.30 -7.54 -11.14
C ASP A 324 -6.76 -6.57 -10.07
N LEU A 325 -6.88 -5.26 -10.31
CA LEU A 325 -6.53 -4.23 -9.32
C LEU A 325 -7.44 -4.29 -8.08
N ALA A 326 -8.72 -4.62 -8.25
CA ALA A 326 -9.64 -4.85 -7.14
C ALA A 326 -9.24 -6.09 -6.31
N ALA A 327 -8.86 -7.20 -6.96
CA ALA A 327 -8.30 -8.38 -6.30
C ALA A 327 -7.04 -8.05 -5.50
N ARG A 328 -6.10 -7.32 -6.09
CA ARG A 328 -4.89 -6.86 -5.39
C ARG A 328 -5.21 -5.99 -4.18
N SER A 329 -6.20 -5.12 -4.29
CA SER A 329 -6.65 -4.28 -3.18
C SER A 329 -7.25 -5.11 -2.05
N GLY A 330 -8.06 -6.13 -2.38
CA GLY A 330 -8.56 -7.10 -1.41
C GLY A 330 -7.44 -7.90 -0.76
N ILE A 331 -6.46 -8.37 -1.53
CA ILE A 331 -5.25 -9.03 -1.00
C ILE A 331 -4.58 -8.11 0.00
N ALA A 332 -4.34 -6.84 -0.35
CA ALA A 332 -3.66 -5.85 0.48
C ALA A 332 -4.31 -5.67 1.85
N THR A 333 -5.64 -5.50 1.90
CA THR A 333 -6.37 -5.11 3.12
C THR A 333 -7.01 -6.27 3.87
N GLY A 334 -7.33 -7.37 3.20
CA GLY A 334 -8.17 -8.43 3.77
C GLY A 334 -9.66 -8.09 3.82
N MET A 335 -10.09 -7.00 3.16
CA MET A 335 -11.49 -6.58 3.07
C MET A 335 -11.93 -6.46 1.61
N ALA A 336 -13.11 -7.01 1.30
CA ALA A 336 -13.71 -6.83 -0.01
C ALA A 336 -14.18 -5.38 -0.19
N LEU A 337 -14.20 -4.89 -1.43
CA LEU A 337 -14.46 -3.49 -1.76
C LEU A 337 -15.96 -3.15 -1.72
N TYR A 338 -16.63 -3.38 -0.59
CA TYR A 338 -18.09 -3.34 -0.47
C TYR A 338 -18.73 -2.02 -0.89
N HIS A 339 -18.04 -0.90 -0.72
CA HIS A 339 -18.55 0.44 -0.98
C HIS A 339 -17.87 1.10 -2.19
N ASN A 340 -17.21 0.31 -3.04
CA ASN A 340 -16.70 0.82 -4.31
C ASN A 340 -17.82 1.41 -5.17
N ARG A 341 -17.49 2.41 -5.99
CA ARG A 341 -18.40 2.96 -6.98
C ARG A 341 -17.75 2.99 -8.34
N VAL A 342 -18.32 2.24 -9.29
CA VAL A 342 -17.87 2.26 -10.69
C VAL A 342 -18.63 3.31 -11.47
N MET A 343 -17.91 4.10 -12.28
CA MET A 343 -18.48 5.07 -13.21
C MET A 343 -17.89 4.87 -14.61
N PHE A 344 -18.73 5.00 -15.64
CA PHE A 344 -18.30 5.01 -17.05
C PHE A 344 -18.40 6.43 -17.59
N GLY A 345 -17.31 6.92 -18.18
CA GLY A 345 -17.21 8.30 -18.65
C GLY A 345 -17.14 9.33 -17.51
N LEU A 346 -16.82 10.58 -17.87
CA LEU A 346 -16.75 11.67 -16.90
C LEU A 346 -18.16 12.22 -16.63
N PRO A 347 -18.60 12.30 -15.36
CA PRO A 347 -19.90 12.86 -15.05
C PRO A 347 -19.92 14.37 -15.36
N SER A 348 -20.92 14.81 -16.11
CA SER A 348 -21.15 16.23 -16.42
C SER A 348 -21.89 16.99 -15.31
N GLY A 349 -22.42 16.30 -14.30
CA GLY A 349 -23.13 16.90 -13.18
C GLY A 349 -23.81 15.89 -12.24
N GLY A 350 -24.66 16.41 -11.33
CA GLY A 350 -25.51 15.62 -10.45
C GLY A 350 -24.78 14.88 -9.33
N ALA A 351 -25.42 13.83 -8.81
CA ALA A 351 -24.92 13.06 -7.66
C ALA A 351 -23.58 12.37 -7.93
N ASN A 352 -23.31 11.97 -9.18
CA ASN A 352 -22.04 11.34 -9.56
C ASN A 352 -20.87 12.34 -9.44
N LEU A 353 -21.04 13.57 -9.93
CA LEU A 353 -20.01 14.61 -9.80
C LEU A 353 -19.79 15.00 -8.33
N ALA A 354 -20.87 15.09 -7.54
CA ALA A 354 -20.77 15.38 -6.11
C ALA A 354 -19.97 14.31 -5.35
N TYR A 355 -20.16 13.03 -5.67
CA TYR A 355 -19.39 11.94 -5.08
C TYR A 355 -17.93 11.94 -5.56
N LEU A 356 -17.69 12.24 -6.84
CA LEU A 356 -16.35 12.36 -7.42
C LEU A 356 -15.52 13.47 -6.75
N ASN A 357 -16.15 14.59 -6.40
CA ASN A 357 -15.52 15.69 -5.64
C ASN A 357 -15.08 15.30 -4.22
N GLN A 358 -15.50 14.14 -3.71
CA GLN A 358 -15.17 13.70 -2.35
C GLN A 358 -14.32 12.43 -2.33
N SER A 359 -13.92 11.93 -3.51
CA SER A 359 -13.32 10.60 -3.66
C SER A 359 -11.97 10.67 -4.32
N ASP A 360 -11.10 9.75 -3.93
CA ASP A 360 -9.92 9.41 -4.73
C ASP A 360 -10.38 8.60 -5.96
N VAL A 361 -9.70 8.76 -7.09
CA VAL A 361 -10.14 8.17 -8.37
C VAL A 361 -9.10 7.19 -8.90
N LEU A 362 -9.49 5.92 -9.05
CA LEU A 362 -8.71 4.90 -9.74
C LEU A 362 -9.27 4.74 -11.16
N VAL A 363 -8.47 5.09 -12.15
CA VAL A 363 -8.83 5.05 -13.57
C VAL A 363 -8.15 3.89 -14.25
N VAL A 364 -8.84 3.21 -15.15
CA VAL A 364 -8.25 2.22 -16.06
C VAL A 364 -8.64 2.58 -17.49
N SER A 365 -7.68 2.73 -18.40
CA SER A 365 -7.96 3.17 -19.77
C SER A 365 -6.81 2.82 -20.71
N THR A 366 -7.06 2.79 -22.01
CA THR A 366 -6.06 2.63 -23.06
C THR A 366 -5.89 3.92 -23.87
N LEU A 367 -4.82 4.06 -24.67
CA LEU A 367 -4.63 5.22 -25.54
C LEU A 367 -5.73 5.36 -26.61
N GLU A 368 -6.42 4.27 -26.93
CA GLU A 368 -7.58 4.24 -27.84
C GLU A 368 -8.73 5.15 -27.34
N GLN A 369 -8.84 5.35 -26.02
CA GLN A 369 -9.90 6.13 -25.36
C GLN A 369 -9.57 7.63 -25.30
N ASN A 370 -9.19 8.19 -26.45
CA ASN A 370 -8.55 9.50 -26.52
C ASN A 370 -9.40 10.66 -25.96
N ALA A 371 -10.69 10.74 -26.31
CA ALA A 371 -11.57 11.82 -25.84
C ALA A 371 -11.75 11.82 -24.31
N PHE A 372 -11.87 10.62 -23.73
CA PHE A 372 -11.94 10.42 -22.29
C PHE A 372 -10.62 10.84 -21.62
N ASN A 373 -9.48 10.34 -22.12
CA ASN A 373 -8.16 10.63 -21.56
C ASN A 373 -7.82 12.14 -21.66
N ARG A 374 -8.13 12.82 -22.78
CA ARG A 374 -7.91 14.28 -22.91
C ARG A 374 -8.68 15.07 -21.86
N SER A 375 -9.93 14.68 -21.60
CA SER A 375 -10.80 15.36 -20.65
C SER A 375 -10.37 15.12 -19.20
N LEU A 376 -9.92 13.90 -18.89
CA LEU A 376 -9.39 13.53 -17.58
C LEU A 376 -8.07 14.24 -17.26
N LEU A 377 -7.18 14.36 -18.24
CA LEU A 377 -5.82 14.89 -18.08
C LEU A 377 -5.73 16.41 -18.28
N ALA A 378 -6.85 17.10 -18.51
CA ALA A 378 -6.89 18.51 -18.89
C ALA A 378 -6.14 19.44 -17.90
N GLN A 379 -6.27 19.18 -16.59
CA GLN A 379 -5.61 19.94 -15.53
C GLN A 379 -4.38 19.22 -14.93
N SER A 380 -3.92 18.14 -15.56
CA SER A 380 -2.79 17.35 -15.09
C SER A 380 -1.47 17.78 -15.75
N PRO A 381 -0.31 17.39 -15.19
CA PRO A 381 0.99 17.52 -15.85
C PRO A 381 1.13 16.66 -17.12
N PHE A 382 0.16 15.79 -17.41
CA PHE A 382 0.20 14.86 -18.52
C PHE A 382 -0.65 15.35 -19.70
N THR A 383 -0.31 14.85 -20.88
CA THR A 383 -1.07 15.10 -22.10
C THR A 383 -1.13 13.84 -22.94
N VAL A 384 -2.21 13.71 -23.70
CA VAL A 384 -2.45 12.56 -24.58
C VAL A 384 -2.92 13.04 -25.94
N ASN A 385 -2.38 12.42 -26.98
CA ASN A 385 -2.80 12.55 -28.37
C ASN A 385 -3.15 11.15 -28.91
N GLU A 386 -3.60 11.05 -30.16
CA GLU A 386 -4.11 9.78 -30.75
C GLU A 386 -3.18 8.58 -30.61
N HIS A 387 -1.87 8.79 -30.65
CA HIS A 387 -0.88 7.70 -30.54
C HIS A 387 0.24 7.99 -29.55
N THR A 388 0.22 9.13 -28.87
CA THR A 388 1.31 9.51 -27.98
C THR A 388 0.79 9.96 -26.64
N PHE A 389 1.48 9.50 -25.60
CA PHE A 389 1.37 10.03 -24.26
C PHE A 389 2.59 10.91 -24.00
N GLY A 390 2.44 11.94 -23.18
CA GLY A 390 3.54 12.86 -22.92
C GLY A 390 3.36 13.66 -21.65
N VAL A 391 4.37 14.45 -21.36
CA VAL A 391 4.42 15.32 -20.19
C VAL A 391 4.45 16.77 -20.65
N ARG A 392 3.59 17.60 -20.05
CA ARG A 392 3.59 19.04 -20.32
C ARG A 392 4.90 19.65 -19.83
N LYS A 393 5.56 20.43 -20.70
CA LYS A 393 6.75 21.19 -20.30
C LYS A 393 6.37 22.20 -19.22
N PRO A 394 7.02 22.17 -18.04
CA PRO A 394 6.76 23.16 -17.00
C PRO A 394 7.17 24.55 -17.50
N THR A 395 6.43 25.58 -17.08
CA THR A 395 6.81 26.97 -17.38
C THR A 395 8.03 27.39 -16.57
N LEU A 396 8.74 28.45 -17.00
CA LEU A 396 9.89 28.99 -16.26
C LEU A 396 9.49 29.38 -14.83
N TRP A 397 8.28 29.92 -14.64
CA TRP A 397 7.75 30.25 -13.33
C TRP A 397 7.49 29.01 -12.47
N GLN A 398 6.83 27.98 -13.01
CA GLN A 398 6.61 26.71 -12.30
C GLN A 398 7.92 26.04 -11.92
N THR A 399 8.94 26.16 -12.77
CA THR A 399 10.27 25.62 -12.52
C THR A 399 10.94 26.36 -11.37
N ALA A 400 10.91 27.71 -11.37
CA ALA A 400 11.42 28.52 -10.28
C ALA A 400 10.68 28.26 -8.95
N GLN A 401 9.35 28.15 -9.00
CA GLN A 401 8.53 27.82 -7.84
C GLN A 401 8.90 26.45 -7.25
N ARG A 402 9.05 25.42 -8.09
CA ARG A 402 9.47 24.08 -7.66
C ARG A 402 10.84 24.07 -6.97
N TYR A 403 11.82 24.79 -7.53
CA TYR A 403 13.13 24.92 -6.91
C TYR A 403 13.07 25.63 -5.55
N LEU A 404 12.24 26.68 -5.43
CA LEU A 404 12.00 27.37 -4.15
C LEU A 404 11.30 26.47 -3.12
N GLU A 405 10.42 25.58 -3.58
CA GLU A 405 9.72 24.57 -2.77
C GLU A 405 10.59 23.34 -2.45
N GLY A 406 11.85 23.32 -2.88
CA GLY A 406 12.79 22.23 -2.61
C GLY A 406 12.60 20.99 -3.49
N ASP A 407 11.89 21.09 -4.62
CA ASP A 407 11.79 20.01 -5.61
C ASP A 407 12.88 20.12 -6.69
N TRP A 408 14.03 19.52 -6.42
CA TRP A 408 15.19 19.50 -7.32
C TRP A 408 15.24 18.26 -8.23
N THR A 409 14.33 17.30 -8.03
CA THR A 409 14.42 15.95 -8.63
C THR A 409 13.42 15.69 -9.75
N ALA A 410 12.68 16.71 -10.17
CA ALA A 410 11.68 16.57 -11.22
C ALA A 410 12.31 16.17 -12.57
N SER A 411 11.86 15.06 -13.13
CA SER A 411 12.41 14.42 -14.33
C SER A 411 11.41 14.44 -15.51
N GLY A 412 10.57 15.48 -15.59
CA GLY A 412 9.48 15.57 -16.56
C GLY A 412 9.92 15.49 -18.03
N VAL A 413 11.08 16.04 -18.36
CA VAL A 413 11.64 15.99 -19.72
C VAL A 413 12.09 14.58 -20.10
N ASP A 414 12.68 13.83 -19.16
CA ASP A 414 13.12 12.46 -19.42
C ASP A 414 11.93 11.51 -19.52
N ALA A 415 10.87 11.73 -18.73
CA ALA A 415 9.61 11.02 -18.87
C ALA A 415 8.97 11.25 -20.25
N ASP A 416 8.91 12.49 -20.73
CA ASP A 416 8.38 12.84 -22.06
C ASP A 416 9.16 12.15 -23.20
N ARG A 417 10.50 12.17 -23.11
CA ARG A 417 11.39 11.47 -24.06
C ARG A 417 11.18 9.96 -24.02
N TYR A 418 10.92 9.39 -22.84
CA TYR A 418 10.69 7.96 -22.71
C TYR A 418 9.33 7.55 -23.31
N PHE A 419 8.27 8.31 -23.06
CA PHE A 419 6.97 8.02 -23.68
C PHE A 419 7.00 8.14 -25.21
N SER A 420 7.69 9.14 -25.75
CA SER A 420 7.80 9.34 -27.20
C SER A 420 8.70 8.34 -27.92
N SER A 421 9.49 7.55 -27.18
CA SER A 421 10.40 6.55 -27.76
C SER A 421 9.89 5.10 -27.70
N ASN A 422 8.72 4.86 -27.10
CA ASN A 422 8.16 3.51 -26.96
C ASN A 422 6.73 3.44 -27.50
N GLU A 423 6.47 2.48 -28.39
CA GLU A 423 5.12 2.27 -28.97
C GLU A 423 4.27 1.30 -28.14
N ALA A 424 4.89 0.24 -27.62
CA ALA A 424 4.23 -0.80 -26.82
C ALA A 424 4.63 -0.66 -25.35
N TRP A 425 3.72 -0.15 -24.53
CA TRP A 425 3.98 0.07 -23.11
C TRP A 425 2.69 0.05 -22.29
N ARG A 426 2.87 -0.10 -20.99
CA ARG A 426 1.81 -0.10 -19.97
C ARG A 426 2.35 0.48 -18.68
N GLY A 427 1.49 0.93 -17.78
CA GLY A 427 1.95 1.41 -16.50
C GLY A 427 0.94 2.26 -15.75
N PHE A 428 1.47 3.11 -14.90
CA PHE A 428 0.69 3.94 -14.00
C PHE A 428 1.16 5.39 -14.07
N ILE A 429 0.20 6.30 -13.99
CA ILE A 429 0.45 7.70 -13.69
C ILE A 429 -0.38 8.09 -12.48
N SER A 430 0.08 9.06 -11.73
CA SER A 430 -0.67 9.60 -10.61
C SER A 430 -0.51 11.11 -10.52
N PHE A 431 -1.62 11.79 -10.22
CA PHE A 431 -1.67 13.24 -10.19
C PHE A 431 -2.80 13.71 -9.29
N ARG A 432 -2.75 15.00 -8.93
CA ARG A 432 -3.75 15.66 -8.11
C ARG A 432 -5.10 15.71 -8.84
N SER A 433 -6.19 15.41 -8.13
CA SER A 433 -7.53 15.45 -8.69
C SER A 433 -7.93 16.87 -9.08
N GLN A 434 -8.57 17.01 -10.26
CA GLN A 434 -9.13 18.27 -10.74
C GLN A 434 -10.45 18.64 -10.04
N TRP A 435 -11.06 17.69 -9.33
CA TRP A 435 -12.33 17.83 -8.63
C TRP A 435 -12.14 18.29 -7.19
N ASP A 436 -11.10 17.80 -6.53
CA ASP A 436 -10.72 18.18 -5.17
C ASP A 436 -9.19 18.13 -5.04
N PRO A 437 -8.53 19.26 -4.76
CA PRO A 437 -7.08 19.31 -4.57
C PRO A 437 -6.59 18.43 -3.40
N SER A 438 -7.42 18.00 -2.46
CA SER A 438 -7.00 17.06 -1.40
C SER A 438 -6.97 15.61 -1.86
N ARG A 439 -7.48 15.30 -3.06
CA ARG A 439 -7.64 13.95 -3.62
C ARG A 439 -6.65 13.64 -4.71
N ILE A 440 -6.45 12.35 -4.93
CA ILE A 440 -5.56 11.82 -5.95
C ILE A 440 -6.31 11.09 -7.06
N VAL A 441 -5.71 11.13 -8.24
CA VAL A 441 -6.04 10.23 -9.34
C VAL A 441 -4.86 9.31 -9.54
N VAL A 442 -5.12 8.01 -9.61
CA VAL A 442 -4.17 7.02 -10.14
C VAL A 442 -4.80 6.44 -11.39
N MET A 443 -4.07 6.46 -12.50
CA MET A 443 -4.55 5.94 -13.77
C MET A 443 -3.62 4.81 -14.22
N ALA A 444 -4.17 3.60 -14.33
CA ALA A 444 -3.57 2.50 -15.06
C ALA A 444 -3.83 2.72 -16.55
N ILE A 445 -2.76 2.79 -17.34
CA ILE A 445 -2.84 3.07 -18.76
C ILE A 445 -1.94 2.15 -19.58
N GLY A 446 -2.46 1.66 -20.70
CA GLY A 446 -1.72 0.89 -21.69
C GLY A 446 -1.82 1.50 -23.08
N SER A 447 -0.83 1.24 -23.94
CA SER A 447 -0.91 1.69 -25.33
C SER A 447 -2.04 1.03 -26.12
N ASN A 448 -2.44 -0.20 -25.73
CA ASN A 448 -3.61 -0.91 -26.24
C ASN A 448 -4.12 -1.95 -25.20
N GLY A 449 -5.16 -2.71 -25.57
CA GLY A 449 -5.75 -3.75 -24.73
C GLY A 449 -4.81 -4.91 -24.35
N ASP A 450 -3.95 -5.34 -25.27
CA ASP A 450 -2.96 -6.40 -25.02
C ASP A 450 -1.88 -5.95 -24.02
N GLN A 451 -1.51 -4.68 -24.05
CA GLN A 451 -0.57 -4.12 -23.10
C GLN A 451 -1.21 -3.97 -21.72
N ILE A 452 -2.41 -3.40 -21.61
CA ILE A 452 -3.00 -3.14 -20.28
C ILE A 452 -3.29 -4.44 -19.51
N SER A 453 -3.72 -5.52 -20.20
CA SER A 453 -3.99 -6.83 -19.58
C SER A 453 -2.75 -7.50 -18.98
N ARG A 454 -1.54 -7.17 -19.46
CA ARG A 454 -0.29 -7.71 -18.90
C ARG A 454 0.08 -7.11 -17.54
N LEU A 455 -0.55 -6.01 -17.12
CA LEU A 455 -0.27 -5.36 -15.83
C LEU A 455 -0.45 -6.33 -14.66
N HIS A 456 -1.43 -7.24 -14.72
CA HIS A 456 -1.59 -8.27 -13.70
C HIS A 456 -0.31 -9.09 -13.51
N THR A 457 0.22 -9.63 -14.61
CA THR A 457 1.44 -10.46 -14.59
C THR A 457 2.65 -9.66 -14.13
N ASP A 458 2.80 -8.43 -14.62
CA ASP A 458 3.90 -7.54 -14.21
C ASP A 458 3.91 -7.27 -12.72
N LEU A 459 2.74 -6.96 -12.15
CA LEU A 459 2.61 -6.61 -10.74
C LEU A 459 2.85 -7.82 -9.80
N ASN A 460 2.79 -9.04 -10.32
CA ASN A 460 3.16 -10.26 -9.59
C ASN A 460 4.69 -10.48 -9.58
N LEU A 461 5.46 -9.79 -10.43
CA LEU A 461 6.91 -9.88 -10.44
C LEU A 461 7.51 -8.92 -9.38
N PRO A 462 8.21 -9.42 -8.33
CA PRO A 462 8.76 -8.58 -7.28
C PRO A 462 9.70 -7.48 -7.79
N ARG A 463 10.48 -7.79 -8.85
CA ARG A 463 11.40 -6.85 -9.49
C ARG A 463 10.66 -5.66 -10.12
N ILE A 464 9.52 -5.89 -10.77
CA ILE A 464 8.74 -4.84 -11.39
C ILE A 464 8.05 -4.01 -10.31
N ASN A 465 7.40 -4.66 -9.36
CA ASN A 465 6.72 -3.99 -8.25
C ASN A 465 7.69 -3.05 -7.47
N ALA A 466 8.89 -3.53 -7.13
CA ALA A 466 9.91 -2.73 -6.42
C ALA A 466 10.46 -1.53 -7.24
N GLY A 467 10.31 -1.55 -8.56
CA GLY A 467 10.76 -0.48 -9.45
C GLY A 467 9.68 0.56 -9.77
N ILE A 468 8.41 0.32 -9.43
CA ILE A 468 7.33 1.30 -9.58
C ILE A 468 7.40 2.33 -8.44
N ARG A 469 7.69 3.58 -8.79
CA ARG A 469 7.95 4.68 -7.84
C ARG A 469 7.51 6.02 -8.43
N GLY A 470 7.56 7.07 -7.63
CA GLY A 470 7.27 8.43 -8.09
C GLY A 470 5.80 8.56 -8.49
N ASP A 471 5.53 9.28 -9.56
CA ASP A 471 4.18 9.56 -10.05
C ASP A 471 3.94 9.11 -11.50
N VAL A 472 4.98 8.55 -12.12
CA VAL A 472 4.91 7.88 -13.42
C VAL A 472 5.74 6.61 -13.34
N ALA A 473 5.16 5.49 -13.75
CA ALA A 473 5.89 4.24 -13.96
C ALA A 473 5.47 3.63 -15.29
N ILE A 474 6.45 3.33 -16.14
CA ILE A 474 6.27 2.77 -17.47
C ILE A 474 6.96 1.41 -17.50
N ILE A 475 6.25 0.42 -18.00
CA ILE A 475 6.68 -0.97 -18.11
C ILE A 475 6.71 -1.32 -19.59
N THR A 476 7.86 -1.82 -20.05
CA THR A 476 8.04 -2.41 -21.38
C THR A 476 8.67 -3.79 -21.25
N ASP A 477 8.53 -4.62 -22.28
CA ASP A 477 9.05 -6.00 -22.25
C ASP A 477 10.59 -6.02 -22.31
N GLU A 478 11.21 -5.01 -22.94
CA GLU A 478 12.66 -4.92 -23.15
C GLU A 478 13.39 -4.33 -21.93
N ASN A 479 12.83 -3.28 -21.34
CA ASN A 479 13.51 -2.47 -20.32
C ASN A 479 12.99 -2.70 -18.90
N GLY A 480 11.93 -3.51 -18.75
CA GLY A 480 11.24 -3.67 -17.48
C GLY A 480 10.56 -2.36 -17.07
N VAL A 481 10.75 -1.94 -15.82
CA VAL A 481 10.10 -0.75 -15.25
C VAL A 481 11.04 0.45 -15.20
N ARG A 482 10.52 1.61 -15.64
CA ARG A 482 11.14 2.93 -15.51
C ARG A 482 10.17 3.88 -14.82
N SER A 483 10.64 4.50 -13.74
CA SER A 483 9.84 5.41 -12.92
C SER A 483 10.39 6.82 -12.93
N PHE A 484 9.50 7.80 -12.86
CA PHE A 484 9.82 9.23 -12.95
C PHE A 484 9.02 10.02 -11.91
N ARG A 485 9.46 11.27 -11.68
CA ARG A 485 8.76 12.25 -10.84
C ARG A 485 8.47 13.51 -11.66
N VAL A 486 7.21 13.79 -11.94
CA VAL A 486 6.77 14.81 -12.90
C VAL A 486 6.01 15.97 -12.22
N GLY A 487 5.00 15.63 -11.43
CA GLY A 487 4.16 16.51 -10.66
C GLY A 487 4.73 16.87 -9.29
N GLN A 488 4.19 17.92 -8.69
CA GLN A 488 4.47 18.26 -7.30
C GLN A 488 3.73 17.30 -6.38
N GLN A 489 4.42 16.85 -5.33
CA GLN A 489 3.78 16.12 -4.25
C GLN A 489 3.13 17.08 -3.26
N PHE A 490 2.05 16.63 -2.63
CA PHE A 490 1.36 17.32 -1.56
C PHE A 490 1.30 16.41 -0.31
N PRO A 491 1.35 17.00 0.89
CA PRO A 491 1.18 16.27 2.13
C PRO A 491 -0.26 15.77 2.27
N SER A 492 -0.41 14.53 2.74
CA SER A 492 -1.68 13.89 3.07
C SER A 492 -1.53 13.14 4.39
N GLY A 493 -2.60 13.16 5.21
CA GLY A 493 -2.63 12.51 6.51
C GLY A 493 -2.71 13.47 7.69
N GLN A 494 -2.37 12.97 8.88
CA GLN A 494 -2.46 13.66 10.15
C GLN A 494 -1.07 13.77 10.75
N MET A 495 -0.61 15.00 10.97
CA MET A 495 0.64 15.28 11.67
C MET A 495 0.39 16.44 12.64
N PRO A 496 0.95 16.40 13.87
CA PRO A 496 0.88 17.54 14.78
C PRO A 496 1.42 18.82 14.14
N TRP A 497 0.75 19.95 14.36
CA TRP A 497 1.06 21.22 13.69
C TRP A 497 2.53 21.65 13.84
N TYR A 498 3.14 21.39 15.00
CA TYR A 498 4.53 21.76 15.28
C TYR A 498 5.51 20.93 14.45
N MET A 499 5.24 19.62 14.26
CA MET A 499 6.04 18.77 13.38
C MET A 499 5.90 19.21 11.93
N MET A 500 4.70 19.63 11.52
CA MET A 500 4.47 20.12 10.15
C MET A 500 5.26 21.40 9.85
N VAL A 501 5.44 22.30 10.83
CA VAL A 501 6.32 23.48 10.70
C VAL A 501 7.78 23.05 10.51
N VAL A 502 8.27 22.12 11.34
CA VAL A 502 9.65 21.61 11.23
C VAL A 502 9.87 20.90 9.89
N TRP A 503 8.91 20.06 9.48
CA TRP A 503 8.93 19.35 8.21
C TRP A 503 8.95 20.31 7.02
N TYR A 504 8.08 21.32 7.03
CA TYR A 504 8.04 22.34 5.97
C TYR A 504 9.35 23.13 5.91
N GLY A 505 9.91 23.48 7.08
CA GLY A 505 11.22 24.11 7.20
C GLY A 505 12.35 23.26 6.62
N ASN A 506 12.37 21.96 6.90
CA ASN A 506 13.37 21.02 6.36
C ASN A 506 13.29 20.95 4.83
N GLN A 507 12.07 20.81 4.29
CA GLN A 507 11.84 20.74 2.85
C GLN A 507 12.25 22.03 2.12
N HIS A 508 12.10 23.18 2.78
CA HIS A 508 12.41 24.51 2.23
C HIS A 508 13.72 25.08 2.79
N SER A 509 14.73 24.22 3.03
CA SER A 509 16.02 24.62 3.59
C SER A 509 16.69 25.77 2.83
N GLY A 510 16.56 25.80 1.50
CA GLY A 510 17.05 26.91 0.66
C GLY A 510 16.33 28.24 0.93
N LEU A 511 15.00 28.22 1.09
CA LEU A 511 14.23 29.41 1.44
C LEU A 511 14.54 29.87 2.86
N LEU A 512 14.70 28.95 3.82
CA LEU A 512 15.16 29.28 5.17
C LEU A 512 16.55 29.92 5.16
N ALA A 513 17.47 29.43 4.33
CA ALA A 513 18.78 30.05 4.15
C ALA A 513 18.66 31.48 3.59
N LEU A 514 17.81 31.70 2.58
CA LEU A 514 17.55 33.04 2.02
C LEU A 514 16.93 33.99 3.05
N VAL A 515 15.94 33.52 3.82
CA VAL A 515 15.33 34.30 4.91
C VAL A 515 16.36 34.60 6.00
N GLY A 516 17.20 33.63 6.37
CA GLY A 516 18.30 33.83 7.32
C GLY A 516 19.34 34.85 6.82
N LEU A 517 19.68 34.83 5.54
CA LEU A 517 20.55 35.81 4.91
C LEU A 517 19.91 37.20 4.88
N ALA A 518 18.63 37.30 4.53
CA ALA A 518 17.91 38.57 4.55
C ALA A 518 17.84 39.15 5.96
N PHE A 519 17.56 38.31 6.96
CA PHE A 519 17.49 38.71 8.36
C PHE A 519 18.85 39.16 8.89
N SER A 520 19.93 38.45 8.56
CA SER A 520 21.29 38.83 8.94
C SER A 520 21.73 40.14 8.26
N LEU A 521 21.35 40.36 7.01
CA LEU A 521 21.60 41.61 6.29
C LEU A 521 20.87 42.80 6.93
N ILE A 522 19.59 42.63 7.27
CA ILE A 522 18.79 43.67 7.94
C ILE A 522 19.42 44.02 9.29
N ILE A 523 19.70 43.03 10.12
CA ILE A 523 20.33 43.24 11.44
C ILE A 523 21.71 43.90 11.28
N GLY A 524 22.53 43.41 10.35
CA GLY A 524 23.85 43.96 10.08
C GLY A 524 23.80 45.44 9.66
N LEU A 525 22.90 45.79 8.73
CA LEU A 525 22.71 47.17 8.27
C LEU A 525 22.14 48.09 9.36
N SER A 526 21.21 47.59 10.18
CA SER A 526 20.68 48.32 11.33
C SER A 526 21.76 48.60 12.37
N LEU A 527 22.54 47.58 12.76
CA LEU A 527 23.65 47.71 13.69
C LEU A 527 24.73 48.65 13.15
N TYR A 528 25.11 48.51 11.88
CA TYR A 528 26.05 49.42 11.22
C TYR A 528 25.57 50.87 11.26
N SER A 529 24.28 51.12 10.97
CA SER A 529 23.69 52.46 11.01
C SER A 529 23.70 53.05 12.42
N ILE A 530 23.37 52.26 13.44
CA ILE A 530 23.40 52.68 14.85
C ILE A 530 24.84 52.99 15.29
N LEU A 531 25.80 52.11 14.98
CA LEU A 531 27.21 52.30 15.32
C LEU A 531 27.81 53.50 14.60
N LYS A 532 27.49 53.70 13.32
CA LYS A 532 27.93 54.86 12.54
C LYS A 532 27.38 56.16 13.12
N ARG A 533 26.10 56.21 13.49
CA ARG A 533 25.51 57.37 14.19
C ARG A 533 26.22 57.64 15.52
N ARG A 534 26.52 56.59 16.30
CA ARG A 534 27.21 56.72 17.58
C ARG A 534 28.66 57.19 17.43
N ALA A 535 29.37 56.72 16.40
CA ALA A 535 30.71 57.17 16.07
C ALA A 535 30.71 58.65 15.62
N HIS A 536 29.75 59.05 14.78
CA HIS A 536 29.60 60.44 14.36
C HIS A 536 29.32 61.36 15.55
N LYS A 537 28.45 60.96 16.49
CA LYS A 537 28.21 61.70 17.73
C LYS A 537 29.47 61.86 18.60
N ARG A 538 30.40 60.91 18.56
CA ARG A 538 31.67 61.00 19.31
C ARG A 538 32.69 61.92 18.64
N LEU A 539 32.70 61.96 17.31
CA LEU A 539 33.69 62.72 16.52
C LEU A 539 33.25 64.18 16.30
N ASN A 540 31.94 64.45 16.26
CA ASN A 540 31.38 65.80 16.12
C ASN A 540 30.49 66.19 17.33
N PRO A 541 31.06 66.43 18.52
CA PRO A 541 30.28 66.86 19.67
C PRO A 541 29.67 68.27 19.50
N GLN A 542 30.20 69.10 18.60
CA GLN A 542 29.76 70.49 18.38
C GLN A 542 28.46 70.64 17.57
N ASP A 543 28.06 69.61 16.81
CA ASP A 543 26.84 69.65 15.99
C ASP A 543 25.55 69.52 16.83
N TYR A 544 25.67 69.19 18.12
CA TYR A 544 24.53 68.98 19.03
C TYR A 544 24.27 70.13 20.01
N ASP A 545 25.10 71.18 20.04
CA ASP A 545 24.85 72.39 20.84
C ASP A 545 23.99 73.44 20.08
N ARG A 546 23.39 73.06 18.94
CA ARG A 546 22.53 73.92 18.11
C ARG A 546 21.15 73.34 17.77
N GLU A 547 20.78 72.21 18.35
CA GLU A 547 19.37 71.78 18.52
C GLU A 547 19.03 71.83 20.01
#